data_AF-A0A951ZGN4-F1
#
_entry.id   AF-A0A951ZGN4-F1
#
_cell.length_a   1.000
_cell.length_b   1.000
_cell.length_c   1.000
_cell.angle_alpha   90.00
_cell.angle_beta   90.00
_cell.angle_gamma   90.00
#
_symmetry.space_group_name_H-M   'P 1'
#
loop_
_entity.id
_entity.type
_entity.pdbx_description
1 polymer ?
#
loop_
_entity_poly.entity_id
_entity_poly.type
_entity_poly.pdbx_seq_one_letter_code
_entity_poly.pdbx_strand_id
1 'polypeptide(L)'
;MLHRILRLTIVPLLLIIAAPLEAGPPWITIEYPGNPFDPQARDAFLVVHAYHHNTPVGLPVSGTAEGVVDGKRRTITLQFQPLAKEGAFALKKQWPDQGRWLLALHVTQGKGDGNTVTALVRLATDGSVGSTYVPSRAGERGMRIPVTVSRAEVEAAVQAMVK
;
A
#
# COMPACT_ATOMS: atom_id res chain seq x y z
N MET A 1 47.57 -59.28 -14.98
CA MET A 1 47.44 -58.04 -15.77
C MET A 1 46.08 -58.03 -16.44
N LEU A 2 45.12 -57.27 -15.92
CA LEU A 2 43.96 -56.78 -16.69
C LEU A 2 43.35 -55.60 -15.90
N HIS A 3 43.58 -54.37 -16.37
CA HIS A 3 43.04 -53.16 -15.75
C HIS A 3 41.59 -52.96 -16.20
N ARG A 4 40.67 -52.96 -15.23
CA ARG A 4 39.24 -52.70 -15.44
C ARG A 4 39.02 -51.18 -15.32
N ILE A 5 38.86 -50.49 -16.45
CA ILE A 5 38.65 -49.04 -16.50
C ILE A 5 37.18 -48.75 -16.18
N LEU A 6 36.92 -48.21 -14.98
CA LEU A 6 35.62 -47.74 -14.56
C LEU A 6 35.34 -46.39 -15.25
N ARG A 7 34.42 -46.36 -16.22
CA ARG A 7 33.95 -45.11 -16.83
C ARG A 7 32.89 -44.49 -15.91
N LEU A 8 33.25 -43.43 -15.19
CA LEU A 8 32.27 -42.57 -14.53
C LEU A 8 31.73 -41.57 -15.55
N THR A 9 30.44 -41.69 -15.87
CA THR A 9 29.69 -40.70 -16.64
C THR A 9 29.09 -39.70 -15.65
N ILE A 10 29.61 -38.47 -15.61
CA ILE A 10 29.06 -37.38 -14.80
C ILE A 10 27.86 -36.79 -15.55
N VAL A 11 26.66 -36.93 -14.99
CA VAL A 11 25.45 -36.26 -15.47
C VAL A 11 25.33 -34.92 -14.73
N PRO A 12 25.30 -33.76 -15.42
CA PRO A 12 25.07 -32.49 -14.76
C PRO A 12 23.60 -32.38 -14.36
N LEU A 13 23.32 -32.32 -13.06
CA LEU A 13 21.99 -32.03 -12.53
C LEU A 13 21.74 -30.51 -12.64
N LEU A 14 20.95 -30.10 -13.64
CA LEU A 14 20.53 -28.71 -13.81
C LEU A 14 19.46 -28.38 -12.77
N LEU A 15 19.84 -27.67 -11.70
CA LEU A 15 18.89 -27.15 -10.70
C LEU A 15 18.20 -25.91 -11.28
N ILE A 16 17.00 -26.07 -11.85
CA ILE A 16 16.17 -24.93 -12.23
C ILE A 16 15.56 -24.37 -10.95
N ILE A 17 16.12 -23.27 -10.43
CA ILE A 17 15.50 -22.49 -9.37
C ILE A 17 14.37 -21.70 -10.03
N ALA A 18 13.15 -22.22 -9.96
CA ALA A 18 11.97 -21.44 -10.29
C ALA A 18 11.82 -20.35 -9.21
N ALA A 19 12.21 -19.11 -9.54
CA ALA A 19 11.83 -17.97 -8.71
C ALA A 19 10.29 -17.89 -8.71
N PRO A 20 9.64 -17.73 -7.55
CA PRO A 20 8.21 -17.43 -7.53
C PRO A 20 8.01 -16.12 -8.29
N LEU A 21 7.30 -16.21 -9.41
CA LEU A 21 6.76 -15.04 -10.08
C LEU A 21 5.55 -14.62 -9.23
N GLU A 22 5.79 -13.79 -8.21
CA GLU A 22 4.76 -13.17 -7.37
C GLU A 22 3.84 -12.35 -8.28
N ALA A 23 2.75 -12.98 -8.74
CA ALA A 23 1.97 -12.50 -9.87
C ALA A 23 0.88 -11.53 -9.42
N GLY A 24 1.15 -10.23 -9.50
CA GLY A 24 0.16 -9.17 -9.37
C GLY A 24 0.62 -8.01 -8.47
N PRO A 25 -0.06 -6.85 -8.51
CA PRO A 25 0.24 -5.75 -7.59
C PRO A 25 -0.11 -6.13 -6.15
N PRO A 26 0.46 -5.45 -5.15
CA PRO A 26 0.05 -5.63 -3.75
C PRO A 26 -1.40 -5.17 -3.54
N TRP A 27 -1.95 -5.46 -2.37
CA TRP A 27 -3.25 -4.96 -1.92
C TRP A 27 -3.07 -4.08 -0.68
N ILE A 28 -3.94 -3.08 -0.55
CA ILE A 28 -3.93 -2.11 0.55
C ILE A 28 -5.33 -2.06 1.19
N THR A 29 -5.40 -2.11 2.52
CA THR A 29 -6.64 -1.85 3.27
C THR A 29 -6.42 -0.81 4.36
N ILE A 30 -7.49 -0.10 4.71
CA ILE A 30 -7.50 0.92 5.76
C ILE A 30 -8.38 0.43 6.90
N GLU A 31 -7.81 0.36 8.10
CA GLU A 31 -8.52 0.13 9.34
C GLU A 31 -8.76 1.46 10.04
N TYR A 32 -10.04 1.77 10.29
CA TYR A 32 -10.48 2.96 11.00
C TYR A 32 -11.78 2.68 11.78
N PRO A 33 -11.86 3.05 13.07
CA PRO A 33 -10.72 3.43 13.91
C PRO A 33 -9.74 2.25 14.07
N GLY A 34 -8.49 2.54 14.42
CA GLY A 34 -7.56 1.48 14.82
C GLY A 34 -8.06 0.72 16.05
N ASN A 35 -7.73 -0.57 16.15
CA ASN A 35 -8.11 -1.40 17.29
C ASN A 35 -7.61 -0.80 18.62
N PRO A 36 -8.50 -0.33 19.53
CA PRO A 36 -8.09 0.34 20.76
C PRO A 36 -7.43 -0.61 21.78
N PHE A 37 -7.58 -1.91 21.59
CA PHE A 37 -6.98 -2.95 22.44
C PHE A 37 -5.55 -3.31 22.00
N ASP A 38 -5.11 -2.88 20.81
CA ASP A 38 -3.71 -2.95 20.39
C ASP A 38 -2.97 -1.70 20.88
N PRO A 39 -2.02 -1.80 21.82
CA PRO A 39 -1.29 -0.64 22.34
C PRO A 39 -0.52 0.14 21.27
N GLN A 40 -0.10 -0.50 20.18
CA GLN A 40 0.65 0.16 19.12
C GLN A 40 -0.28 0.86 18.10
N ALA A 41 -1.55 0.47 18.03
CA ALA A 41 -2.56 1.07 17.16
C ALA A 41 -3.50 2.05 17.88
N ARG A 42 -3.56 2.03 19.21
CA ARG A 42 -4.52 2.84 20.02
C ARG A 42 -4.52 4.33 19.69
N ASP A 43 -3.33 4.92 19.51
CA ASP A 43 -3.19 6.36 19.22
C ASP A 43 -3.10 6.64 17.70
N ALA A 44 -3.28 5.62 16.86
CA ALA A 44 -3.28 5.81 15.43
C ALA A 44 -4.59 6.51 15.02
N PHE A 45 -4.48 7.45 14.08
CA PHE A 45 -5.66 7.96 13.40
C PHE A 45 -6.28 6.85 12.55
N LEU A 46 -5.46 6.12 11.79
CA LEU A 46 -5.83 4.91 11.05
C LEU A 46 -4.64 3.95 10.97
N VAL A 47 -4.91 2.69 10.63
CA VAL A 47 -3.86 1.69 10.33
C VAL A 47 -3.95 1.30 8.85
N VAL A 48 -2.81 1.36 8.16
CA VAL A 48 -2.65 0.86 6.80
C VAL A 48 -2.17 -0.58 6.88
N HIS A 49 -2.85 -1.48 6.16
CA HIS A 49 -2.40 -2.86 6.00
C HIS A 49 -1.99 -3.13 4.55
N ALA A 50 -0.81 -3.70 4.37
CA ALA A 50 -0.25 -4.11 3.09
C ALA A 50 -0.27 -5.63 2.96
N TYR A 51 -0.75 -6.11 1.81
CA TYR A 51 -0.85 -7.53 1.49
C TYR A 51 -0.22 -7.80 0.12
N HIS A 52 0.29 -9.01 -0.06
CA HIS A 52 0.46 -9.60 -1.37
C HIS A 52 -0.41 -10.85 -1.43
N HIS A 53 -1.33 -10.89 -2.40
CA HIS A 53 -2.48 -11.78 -2.35
C HIS A 53 -3.25 -11.63 -1.03
N ASN A 54 -3.29 -12.69 -0.20
CA ASN A 54 -3.96 -12.68 1.11
C ASN A 54 -2.98 -12.72 2.29
N THR A 55 -1.67 -12.53 2.01
CA THR A 55 -0.60 -12.61 2.99
C THR A 55 -0.18 -11.20 3.40
N PRO A 56 -0.22 -10.84 4.70
CA PRO A 56 0.36 -9.58 5.17
C PRO A 56 1.85 -9.52 4.82
N VAL A 57 2.32 -8.38 4.32
CA VAL A 57 3.73 -8.22 3.91
C VAL A 57 4.25 -6.86 4.33
N GLY A 58 5.49 -6.81 4.82
CA GLY A 58 6.20 -5.59 5.20
C GLY A 58 6.61 -4.69 4.01
N LEU A 59 5.73 -4.45 3.05
CA LEU A 59 6.00 -3.57 1.92
C LEU A 59 6.05 -2.10 2.36
N PRO A 60 6.94 -1.27 1.77
CA PRO A 60 7.01 0.15 2.08
C PRO A 60 5.66 0.86 1.91
N VAL A 61 5.23 1.56 2.98
CA VAL A 61 4.07 2.47 2.96
C VAL A 61 4.55 3.91 2.89
N SER A 62 3.90 4.70 2.05
CA SER A 62 4.13 6.14 1.93
C SER A 62 2.80 6.86 1.67
N GLY A 63 2.81 8.19 1.67
CA GLY A 63 1.61 8.94 1.32
C GLY A 63 1.68 10.42 1.62
N THR A 64 0.63 11.12 1.22
CA THR A 64 0.44 12.54 1.48
C THR A 64 -0.96 12.82 2.05
N ALA A 65 -1.05 13.82 2.93
CA ALA A 65 -2.30 14.51 3.21
C ALA A 65 -2.38 15.73 2.30
N GLU A 66 -3.38 15.72 1.43
CA GLU A 66 -3.67 16.79 0.49
C GLU A 66 -4.91 17.53 0.98
N GLY A 67 -4.77 18.83 1.21
CA GLY A 67 -5.83 19.62 1.80
C GLY A 67 -6.01 20.99 1.19
N VAL A 68 -7.13 21.59 1.55
CA VAL A 68 -7.43 23.00 1.28
C VAL A 68 -7.76 23.68 2.59
N VAL A 69 -6.95 24.68 2.94
CA VAL A 69 -7.04 25.49 4.16
C VAL A 69 -7.17 26.95 3.72
N ASP A 70 -8.25 27.62 4.11
CA ASP A 70 -8.53 29.01 3.72
C ASP A 70 -8.46 29.25 2.20
N GLY A 71 -8.99 28.30 1.43
CA GLY A 71 -8.94 28.32 -0.04
C GLY A 71 -7.56 28.05 -0.64
N LYS A 72 -6.53 27.80 0.18
CA LYS A 72 -5.16 27.52 -0.27
C LYS A 72 -4.84 26.04 -0.16
N ARG A 73 -4.24 25.49 -1.23
CA ARG A 73 -3.77 24.10 -1.26
C ARG A 73 -2.63 23.90 -0.25
N ARG A 74 -2.66 22.77 0.44
CA ARG A 74 -1.64 22.31 1.38
C ARG A 74 -1.34 20.84 1.10
N THR A 75 -0.07 20.47 1.14
CA THR A 75 0.39 19.08 1.03
C THR A 75 1.30 18.79 2.20
N ILE A 76 1.08 17.67 2.87
CA ILE A 76 1.88 17.20 4.00
C ILE A 76 2.32 15.77 3.68
N THR A 77 3.63 15.53 3.62
CA THR A 77 4.17 14.17 3.53
C THR A 77 3.91 13.44 4.83
N LEU A 78 3.31 12.26 4.75
CA LEU A 78 2.91 11.48 5.91
C LEU A 78 4.03 10.56 6.38
N GLN A 79 4.16 10.47 7.70
CA GLN A 79 5.04 9.52 8.38
C GLN A 79 4.22 8.36 8.93
N PHE A 80 4.69 7.14 8.70
CA PHE A 80 4.05 5.91 9.15
C PHE A 80 4.95 5.19 10.15
N GLN A 81 4.34 4.64 11.19
CA GLN A 81 5.02 3.81 12.18
C GLN A 81 4.71 2.33 11.89
N PRO A 82 5.71 1.50 11.52
CA PRO A 82 5.52 0.06 11.43
C PRO A 82 5.07 -0.50 12.78
N LEU A 83 4.10 -1.42 12.75
CA LEU A 83 3.61 -2.14 13.92
C LEU A 83 4.31 -3.50 14.05
N ALA A 84 4.16 -4.16 15.20
CA ALA A 84 4.69 -5.50 15.42
C ALA A 84 4.01 -6.55 14.52
N LYS A 85 2.75 -6.32 14.15
CA LYS A 85 2.05 -7.14 13.17
C LYS A 85 2.59 -6.84 11.77
N GLU A 86 3.08 -7.87 11.09
CA GLU A 86 3.59 -7.73 9.72
C GLU A 86 2.56 -7.10 8.78
N GLY A 87 3.03 -6.19 7.93
CA GLY A 87 2.22 -5.46 6.97
C GLY A 87 1.31 -4.39 7.56
N ALA A 88 1.33 -4.14 8.88
CA ALA A 88 0.53 -3.10 9.51
C ALA A 88 1.36 -1.86 9.85
N PHE A 89 0.81 -0.68 9.55
CA PHE A 89 1.48 0.61 9.73
C PHE A 89 0.50 1.64 10.31
N ALA A 90 0.81 2.16 11.49
CA ALA A 90 0.02 3.21 12.11
C ALA A 90 0.33 4.57 11.47
N LEU A 91 -0.74 5.31 11.16
CA LEU A 91 -0.67 6.72 10.81
C LEU A 91 -1.26 7.54 11.94
N LYS A 92 -0.44 8.32 12.64
CA LYS A 92 -0.93 9.38 13.52
C LYS A 92 -1.34 10.59 12.69
N LYS A 93 -2.38 11.30 13.13
CA LYS A 93 -2.83 12.53 12.47
C LYS A 93 -1.68 13.55 12.44
N GLN A 94 -1.42 14.09 11.25
CA GLN A 94 -0.29 15.01 10.97
C GLN A 94 -0.73 16.31 10.28
N TRP A 95 -2.01 16.43 9.97
CA TRP A 95 -2.63 17.62 9.37
C TRP A 95 -3.47 18.36 10.42
N PRO A 96 -3.65 19.68 10.27
CA PRO A 96 -4.47 20.45 11.20
C PRO A 96 -5.96 20.09 11.07
N ASP A 97 -6.74 20.43 12.11
CA ASP A 97 -8.20 20.28 12.10
C ASP A 97 -8.89 21.16 11.04
N GLN A 98 -8.30 22.33 10.75
CA GLN A 98 -8.82 23.24 9.75
C GLN A 98 -8.68 22.69 8.33
N GLY A 99 -9.68 22.99 7.50
CA GLY A 99 -9.69 22.65 6.08
C GLY A 99 -10.32 21.30 5.76
N ARG A 100 -10.34 20.98 4.46
CA ARG A 100 -10.81 19.69 3.94
C ARG A 100 -9.61 18.87 3.51
N TRP A 101 -9.56 17.59 3.87
CA TRP A 101 -8.39 16.72 3.64
C TRP A 101 -8.73 15.42 2.91
N LEU A 102 -7.79 15.00 2.06
CA LEU A 102 -7.74 13.71 1.37
C LEU A 102 -6.36 13.10 1.65
N LEU A 103 -6.31 11.85 2.08
CA LEU A 103 -5.06 11.11 2.22
C LEU A 103 -4.87 10.25 0.96
N ALA A 104 -3.72 10.39 0.31
CA ALA A 104 -3.28 9.51 -0.76
C ALA A 104 -2.20 8.59 -0.20
N LEU A 105 -2.54 7.32 0.01
CA LEU A 105 -1.71 6.33 0.69
C LEU A 105 -1.22 5.29 -0.32
N HIS A 106 0.05 4.94 -0.26
CA HIS A 106 0.69 4.07 -1.25
C HIS A 106 1.37 2.87 -0.59
N VAL A 107 1.24 1.71 -1.23
CA VAL A 107 2.05 0.51 -0.96
C VAL A 107 2.82 0.17 -2.22
N THR A 108 4.15 -0.02 -2.11
CA THR A 108 5.03 -0.26 -3.26
C THR A 108 5.77 -1.59 -3.16
N GLN A 109 5.65 -2.43 -4.17
CA GLN A 109 6.33 -3.73 -4.29
C GLN A 109 7.54 -3.66 -5.24
N GLY A 110 8.75 -3.48 -4.71
CA GLY A 110 9.94 -3.40 -5.59
C GLY A 110 9.93 -2.16 -6.51
N LYS A 111 10.52 -2.26 -7.70
CA LYS A 111 10.71 -1.13 -8.62
C LYS A 111 9.75 -1.22 -9.83
N GLY A 112 9.14 -0.09 -10.20
CA GLY A 112 8.29 0.06 -11.39
C GLY A 112 6.86 0.54 -11.09
N ASP A 113 6.26 1.26 -12.04
CA ASP A 113 4.97 1.96 -11.85
C ASP A 113 3.78 1.02 -11.62
N GLY A 114 3.86 -0.23 -12.12
CA GLY A 114 2.84 -1.27 -11.95
C GLY A 114 2.84 -1.94 -10.58
N ASN A 115 3.80 -1.61 -9.72
CA ASN A 115 3.98 -2.25 -8.43
C ASN A 115 3.55 -1.38 -7.25
N THR A 116 3.02 -0.20 -7.53
CA THR A 116 2.42 0.67 -6.52
C THR A 116 0.91 0.56 -6.60
N VAL A 117 0.26 0.69 -5.46
CA VAL A 117 -1.20 0.82 -5.37
C VAL A 117 -1.54 1.98 -4.47
N THR A 118 -2.68 2.61 -4.73
CA THR A 118 -3.13 3.75 -3.94
C THR A 118 -4.44 3.45 -3.20
N ALA A 119 -4.54 3.85 -1.94
CA ALA A 119 -5.81 4.10 -1.26
C ALA A 119 -6.03 5.61 -1.11
N LEU A 120 -7.22 6.07 -1.50
CA LEU A 120 -7.69 7.42 -1.26
C LEU A 120 -8.62 7.43 -0.06
N VAL A 121 -8.25 8.16 0.99
CA VAL A 121 -9.05 8.29 2.22
C VAL A 121 -9.55 9.73 2.32
N ARG A 122 -10.85 9.93 2.13
CA ARG A 122 -11.48 11.24 2.25
C ARG A 122 -11.92 11.44 3.69
N LEU A 123 -11.52 12.58 4.28
CA LEU A 123 -11.98 12.94 5.61
C LEU A 123 -13.31 13.68 5.53
N ALA A 124 -14.16 13.42 6.52
CA ALA A 124 -15.37 14.19 6.77
C ALA A 124 -15.03 15.54 7.43
N THR A 125 -16.01 16.43 7.50
CA THR A 125 -15.84 17.78 8.06
C THR A 125 -15.55 17.80 9.56
N ASP A 126 -15.88 16.72 10.27
CA ASP A 126 -15.54 16.52 11.68
C ASP A 126 -14.13 15.93 11.89
N GLY A 127 -13.38 15.71 10.80
CA GLY A 127 -12.04 15.14 10.83
C GLY A 127 -11.99 13.61 10.91
N SER A 128 -13.14 12.91 10.91
CA SER A 128 -13.21 11.45 10.84
C SER A 128 -12.98 10.95 9.41
N VAL A 129 -12.76 9.64 9.22
CA VAL A 129 -12.74 9.03 7.88
C VAL A 129 -14.17 8.97 7.34
N GLY A 130 -14.44 9.72 6.27
CA GLY A 130 -15.75 9.73 5.61
C GLY A 130 -15.87 8.69 4.50
N SER A 131 -14.80 8.43 3.76
CA SER A 131 -14.75 7.33 2.80
C SER A 131 -13.33 6.84 2.53
N THR A 132 -13.23 5.57 2.16
CA THR A 132 -12.00 4.94 1.64
C THR A 132 -12.29 4.35 0.28
N TYR A 133 -11.42 4.61 -0.69
CA TYR A 133 -11.52 4.06 -2.03
C TYR A 133 -10.15 3.56 -2.48
N VAL A 134 -10.09 2.31 -2.94
CA VAL A 134 -8.90 1.74 -3.60
C VAL A 134 -9.22 1.67 -5.09
N PRO A 135 -8.69 2.59 -5.90
CA PRO A 135 -8.91 2.58 -7.34
C PRO A 135 -8.42 1.28 -7.93
N SER A 136 -9.23 0.71 -8.81
CA SER A 136 -8.97 -0.60 -9.37
C SER A 136 -9.57 -0.73 -10.76
N ARG A 137 -8.89 -1.42 -11.65
CA ARG A 137 -9.41 -1.82 -12.96
C ARG A 137 -10.00 -3.23 -12.92
N ALA A 138 -10.85 -3.54 -13.87
CA ALA A 138 -11.33 -4.91 -14.06
C ALA A 138 -10.16 -5.83 -14.43
N GLY A 139 -10.12 -7.01 -13.80
CA GLY A 139 -9.29 -8.14 -14.17
C GLY A 139 -10.14 -9.30 -14.69
N GLU A 140 -9.51 -10.45 -14.86
CA GLU A 140 -10.19 -11.68 -15.24
C GLU A 140 -11.08 -12.22 -14.10
N ARG A 141 -12.11 -13.00 -14.45
CA ARG A 141 -12.99 -13.72 -13.49
C ARG A 141 -13.60 -12.81 -12.41
N GLY A 142 -13.88 -11.55 -12.74
CA GLY A 142 -14.49 -10.58 -11.83
C GLY A 142 -13.53 -9.99 -10.77
N MET A 143 -12.23 -10.28 -10.87
CA MET A 143 -11.24 -9.70 -9.96
C MET A 143 -11.12 -8.19 -10.18
N ARG A 144 -10.87 -7.45 -9.10
CA ARG A 144 -10.50 -6.03 -9.14
C ARG A 144 -9.00 -5.91 -8.91
N ILE A 145 -8.29 -5.37 -9.89
CA ILE A 145 -6.84 -5.19 -9.82
C ILE A 145 -6.57 -3.76 -9.36
N PRO A 146 -5.98 -3.54 -8.18
CA PRO A 146 -5.68 -2.20 -7.68
C PRO A 146 -4.68 -1.50 -8.60
N VAL A 147 -4.78 -0.17 -8.66
CA VAL A 147 -3.92 0.66 -9.50
C VAL A 147 -3.33 1.83 -8.70
N THR A 148 -2.19 2.33 -9.18
CA THR A 148 -1.65 3.62 -8.77
C THR A 148 -2.56 4.74 -9.27
N VAL A 149 -2.74 5.76 -8.45
CA VAL A 149 -3.36 7.04 -8.84
C VAL A 149 -2.27 8.04 -9.16
N SER A 150 -2.40 8.73 -10.28
CA SER A 150 -1.48 9.79 -10.67
C SER A 150 -1.63 11.03 -9.79
N ARG A 151 -0.57 11.85 -9.72
CA ARG A 151 -0.62 13.14 -9.04
C ARG A 151 -1.75 14.04 -9.57
N ALA A 152 -1.99 14.04 -10.87
CA ALA A 152 -3.04 14.84 -11.51
C ALA A 152 -4.44 14.42 -11.05
N GLU A 153 -4.69 13.12 -10.89
CA GLU A 153 -5.97 12.60 -10.37
C GLU A 153 -6.16 12.95 -8.88
N VAL A 154 -5.10 12.88 -8.07
CA VAL A 154 -5.15 13.36 -6.68
C VAL A 154 -5.46 14.85 -6.65
N GLU A 155 -4.81 15.66 -7.50
CA GLU A 155 -5.09 17.09 -7.62
C GLU A 155 -6.55 17.36 -8.02
N ALA A 156 -7.08 16.63 -9.00
CA ALA A 156 -8.48 16.74 -9.39
C ALA A 156 -9.44 16.38 -8.24
N ALA A 157 -9.14 15.32 -7.48
CA ALA A 157 -9.93 14.90 -6.33
C ALA A 157 -9.94 15.94 -5.20
N VAL A 158 -8.83 16.66 -5.00
CA VAL A 158 -8.73 17.78 -4.05
C VAL A 158 -9.50 19.00 -4.55
N GLN A 159 -9.44 19.33 -5.84
CA GLN A 159 -10.21 20.44 -6.41
C GLN A 159 -11.73 20.19 -6.31
N ALA A 160 -12.17 18.95 -6.45
CA ALA A 160 -13.57 18.57 -6.23
C ALA A 160 -14.02 18.78 -4.77
N MET A 161 -13.10 18.94 -3.81
CA MET A 161 -13.40 19.30 -2.42
C MET A 161 -13.54 20.81 -2.20
N VAL A 162 -13.43 21.64 -3.21
CA VAL A 162 -13.61 23.10 -3.05
C VAL A 162 -14.91 23.57 -3.69
N LYS A 163 -15.48 22.74 -4.57
CA LYS A 163 -16.82 22.90 -5.11
C LYS A 163 -17.86 22.47 -4.07
#